data_AF-A0A1P8TR28-F1
#
_entry.id   AF-A0A1P8TR28-F1
#
_cell.length_a   1.000
_cell.length_b   1.000
_cell.length_c   1.000
_cell.angle_alpha   90.00
_cell.angle_beta   90.00
_cell.angle_gamma   90.00
#
_symmetry.space_group_name_H-M   'P 1'
#
loop_
_entity.id
_entity.type
_entity.pdbx_description
1 polymer ?
#
loop_
_entity_poly.entity_id
_entity_poly.type
_entity_poly.pdbx_seq_one_letter_code
_entity_poly.pdbx_strand_id
1 'polypeptide(L)'
;MQARSDAFVRTVTLTKRGNPSAHLGRALVKGTAVPGRHQVTVSGTGCGRWVAGATLTVVSPAKTVKGKVIARTGLKVRQQPNSDSAVTGFFRSGEVIDLTCRKMGQPVGGNRTWYQVSMPKGYVAARYVKPAGPVPQCR
;
A
#
# COMPACT_ATOMS: atom_id res chain seq x y z
N MET A 1 -15.85 -14.84 -0.56
CA MET A 1 -15.98 -13.41 -0.16
C MET A 1 -14.82 -12.64 -0.78
N GLN A 2 -14.99 -12.14 -2.01
CA GLN A 2 -13.94 -11.46 -2.78
C GLN A 2 -13.76 -10.03 -2.24
N ALA A 3 -12.58 -9.72 -1.71
CA ALA A 3 -12.23 -8.36 -1.32
C ALA A 3 -12.18 -7.49 -2.58
N ARG A 4 -13.13 -6.56 -2.70
CA ARG A 4 -13.15 -5.50 -3.71
C ARG A 4 -12.03 -4.52 -3.38
N SER A 5 -10.82 -4.79 -3.84
CA SER A 5 -9.74 -3.81 -3.86
C SER A 5 -9.89 -2.99 -5.14
N ASP A 6 -10.74 -1.97 -5.08
CA ASP A 6 -10.87 -0.98 -6.15
C ASP A 6 -9.55 -0.21 -6.26
N ALA A 7 -8.72 -0.57 -7.23
CA ALA A 7 -7.51 0.15 -7.57
C ALA A 7 -7.91 1.48 -8.24
N PHE A 8 -8.13 2.51 -7.43
CA PHE A 8 -8.35 3.87 -7.93
C PHE A 8 -7.01 4.43 -8.42
N VAL A 9 -6.81 4.45 -9.74
CA VAL A 9 -5.76 5.26 -10.37
C VAL A 9 -6.10 6.72 -10.12
N ARG A 10 -5.37 7.35 -9.19
CA ARG A 10 -5.42 8.79 -8.95
C ARG A 10 -4.48 9.47 -9.93
N THR A 11 -5.07 9.83 -11.08
CA THR A 11 -4.53 10.79 -12.07
C THR A 11 -3.44 10.23 -12.99
N VAL A 12 -3.72 10.21 -14.30
CA VAL A 12 -2.71 10.02 -15.36
C VAL A 12 -2.39 11.39 -15.93
N THR A 13 -1.19 11.90 -15.69
CA THR A 13 -0.73 13.16 -16.28
C THR A 13 -0.15 12.87 -17.66
N LEU A 14 -0.80 13.36 -18.71
CA LEU A 14 -0.30 13.27 -20.09
C LEU A 14 0.43 14.57 -20.44
N THR A 15 1.75 14.51 -20.67
CA THR A 15 2.54 15.64 -21.18
C THR A 15 2.84 15.45 -22.66
N LYS A 16 2.30 16.33 -23.51
CA LYS A 16 2.65 16.45 -24.94
C LYS A 16 3.81 17.44 -25.07
N ARG A 17 4.84 17.09 -25.86
CA ARG A 17 5.86 18.05 -26.31
C ARG A 17 5.23 18.94 -27.39
N GLY A 18 4.93 20.21 -27.08
CA GLY A 18 4.38 21.22 -27.99
C GLY A 18 2.87 21.51 -27.80
N ASN A 19 2.53 22.78 -27.50
CA ASN A 19 1.21 23.36 -27.16
C ASN A 19 0.51 23.99 -28.40
N PRO A 20 -0.83 24.30 -28.43
CA PRO A 20 -1.96 23.97 -27.53
C PRO A 20 -3.02 23.07 -28.21
N SER A 21 -4.00 22.40 -27.57
CA SER A 21 -4.74 22.63 -26.33
C SER A 21 -4.93 21.33 -25.54
N ALA A 22 -5.01 21.45 -24.21
CA ALA A 22 -5.17 20.32 -23.29
C ALA A 22 -6.61 19.75 -23.33
N HIS A 23 -6.74 18.47 -23.63
CA HIS A 23 -7.99 17.72 -23.39
C HIS A 23 -7.82 16.85 -22.14
N LEU A 24 -8.53 17.21 -21.08
CA LEU A 24 -8.66 16.40 -19.86
C LEU A 24 -9.68 15.28 -20.11
N GLY A 25 -9.20 14.11 -20.53
CA GLY A 25 -10.03 12.90 -20.65
C GLY A 25 -9.86 11.98 -19.44
N ARG A 26 -10.96 11.62 -18.76
CA ARG A 26 -10.98 10.57 -17.74
C ARG A 26 -11.26 9.22 -18.40
N ALA A 27 -10.23 8.38 -18.57
CA ALA A 27 -10.42 6.98 -18.97
C ALA A 27 -10.56 6.11 -17.71
N LEU A 28 -11.72 5.46 -17.55
CA LEU A 28 -11.94 4.46 -16.49
C LEU A 28 -11.54 3.08 -17.02
N VAL A 29 -10.37 2.58 -16.60
CA VAL A 29 -9.97 1.20 -16.88
C VAL A 29 -10.59 0.30 -15.81
N LYS A 30 -11.68 -0.41 -16.14
CA LYS A 30 -12.19 -1.51 -15.31
C LYS A 30 -11.48 -2.80 -15.73
N GLY A 31 -10.51 -3.23 -14.94
CA GLY A 31 -9.85 -4.52 -15.12
C GLY A 31 -9.56 -5.17 -13.77
N THR A 32 -9.86 -6.46 -13.64
CA THR A 32 -9.34 -7.32 -12.56
C THR A 32 -7.86 -7.52 -12.79
N ALA A 33 -7.05 -6.51 -12.47
CA ALA A 33 -5.65 -6.50 -12.87
C ALA A 33 -4.78 -7.31 -11.90
N VAL A 34 -4.17 -8.37 -12.44
CA VAL A 34 -3.05 -9.11 -11.84
C VAL A 34 -1.92 -8.11 -11.51
N PRO A 35 -1.20 -8.24 -10.38
CA PRO A 35 -0.05 -7.39 -10.08
C PRO A 35 0.95 -7.40 -11.23
N GLY A 36 1.37 -6.23 -11.72
CA GLY A 36 2.33 -6.15 -12.81
C GLY A 36 2.37 -4.81 -13.53
N ARG A 37 3.37 -4.68 -14.41
CA ARG A 37 3.45 -3.59 -15.37
C ARG A 37 2.51 -3.91 -16.53
N HIS A 38 1.52 -3.06 -16.76
CA HIS A 38 0.57 -3.22 -17.85
C HIS A 38 0.73 -2.06 -18.82
N GLN A 39 0.79 -2.38 -20.11
CA GLN A 39 0.68 -1.37 -21.16
C GLN A 39 -0.80 -1.13 -21.42
N VAL A 40 -1.23 0.14 -21.36
CA VAL A 40 -2.58 0.53 -21.72
C VAL A 40 -2.49 1.47 -22.91
N THR A 41 -3.11 1.07 -24.02
CA THR A 41 -3.22 1.92 -25.21
C THR A 41 -4.45 2.80 -25.05
N VAL A 42 -4.25 4.11 -25.03
CA VAL A 42 -5.34 5.09 -24.99
C VAL A 42 -5.51 5.65 -26.40
N SER A 43 -6.66 5.40 -27.01
CA SER A 43 -7.06 5.96 -28.30
C SER A 43 -8.18 6.98 -28.12
N GLY A 44 -8.08 8.11 -28.80
CA GLY A 44 -9.11 9.14 -28.82
C GLY A 44 -9.36 9.65 -30.24
N THR A 45 -10.58 10.10 -30.48
CA THR A 45 -11.01 10.75 -31.72
C THR A 45 -11.21 12.23 -31.42
N GLY A 46 -10.24 13.05 -31.82
CA GLY A 46 -10.30 14.51 -31.73
C GLY A 46 -10.03 15.12 -33.11
N CYS A 47 -9.29 16.24 -33.20
CA CYS A 47 -8.74 16.76 -34.47
C CYS A 47 -7.73 15.75 -35.06
N GLY A 48 -8.22 14.64 -35.61
CA GLY A 48 -7.43 13.48 -36.03
C GLY A 48 -7.48 12.30 -35.04
N ARG A 49 -7.12 11.11 -35.56
CA ARG A 49 -6.91 9.89 -34.76
C ARG A 49 -5.52 9.98 -34.13
N TRP A 50 -5.46 9.93 -32.80
CA TRP A 50 -4.20 9.93 -32.06
C TRP A 50 -4.14 8.70 -31.15
N VAL A 51 -2.92 8.17 -30.95
CA VAL A 51 -2.64 7.05 -30.06
C VAL A 51 -1.55 7.48 -29.09
N ALA A 52 -1.82 7.36 -27.79
CA ALA A 52 -0.83 7.57 -26.74
C ALA A 52 -0.63 6.27 -25.96
N GLY A 53 0.62 5.83 -25.84
CA GLY A 53 0.98 4.72 -24.97
C GLY A 53 1.12 5.22 -23.53
N ALA A 54 0.30 4.70 -22.62
CA ALA A 54 0.46 4.92 -21.19
C ALA A 54 0.95 3.62 -20.54
N THR A 55 2.02 3.72 -19.75
CA THR A 55 2.42 2.62 -18.87
C THR A 55 1.73 2.82 -17.53
N LEU A 56 0.94 1.84 -17.10
CA LEU A 56 0.38 1.81 -15.75
C LEU A 56 0.99 0.65 -14.98
N THR A 57 1.48 0.93 -13.77
CA THR A 57 1.93 -0.12 -12.85
C THR A 57 0.77 -0.44 -11.92
N VAL A 58 0.19 -1.61 -12.07
CA VAL A 58 -0.79 -2.13 -11.12
C VAL A 58 0.00 -2.82 -10.02
N VAL A 59 0.09 -2.18 -8.86
CA VAL A 59 0.72 -2.79 -7.70
C VAL A 59 -0.32 -3.59 -6.93
N SER A 60 -0.12 -4.92 -6.94
CA SER A 60 -0.78 -5.89 -6.07
C SER A 60 -0.78 -5.41 -4.63
N PRO A 61 -1.87 -5.36 -3.82
CA PRO A 61 -1.64 -5.21 -2.40
C PRO A 61 -0.77 -6.40 -1.98
N ALA A 62 0.37 -6.12 -1.34
CA ALA A 62 1.20 -7.17 -0.77
C ALA A 62 0.31 -8.09 0.06
N LYS A 63 0.56 -9.41 0.04
CA LYS A 63 -0.21 -10.37 0.83
C LYS A 63 -0.10 -9.98 2.31
N THR A 64 -1.12 -9.31 2.84
CA THR A 64 -1.16 -8.92 4.25
C THR A 64 -1.76 -10.03 5.08
N VAL A 65 -1.25 -10.15 6.31
CA VAL A 65 -1.80 -11.01 7.34
C VAL A 65 -2.53 -10.13 8.33
N LYS A 66 -3.76 -10.47 8.68
CA LYS A 66 -4.50 -9.74 9.71
C LYS A 66 -3.86 -10.00 11.07
N GLY A 67 -3.74 -8.96 11.90
CA GLY A 67 -3.29 -9.06 13.28
C GLY A 67 -4.13 -8.19 14.19
N LYS A 68 -4.44 -8.68 15.39
CA LYS A 68 -5.18 -7.92 16.41
C LYS A 68 -4.22 -7.28 17.39
N VAL A 69 -4.39 -5.98 17.64
CA VAL A 69 -3.63 -5.26 18.67
C VAL A 69 -4.10 -5.71 20.05
N ILE A 70 -3.19 -6.23 20.86
CA ILE A 70 -3.45 -6.71 22.23
C ILE A 70 -2.87 -5.79 23.31
N ALA A 71 -2.27 -4.66 22.92
CA ALA A 71 -1.81 -3.65 23.87
C ALA A 71 -2.98 -2.95 24.57
N ARG A 72 -2.98 -2.95 25.91
CA ARG A 72 -4.04 -2.34 26.73
C ARG A 72 -4.24 -0.85 26.46
N THR A 73 -3.15 -0.10 26.31
CA THR A 73 -3.15 1.35 26.07
C THR A 73 -3.08 1.73 24.60
N GLY A 74 -3.20 0.76 23.68
CA GLY A 74 -2.95 0.94 22.25
C GLY A 74 -1.47 0.86 21.89
N LEU A 75 -1.18 0.97 20.58
CA LEU A 75 0.12 0.66 20.01
C LEU A 75 0.58 1.75 19.06
N LYS A 76 1.76 2.32 19.34
CA LYS A 76 2.39 3.33 18.49
C LYS A 76 2.99 2.68 17.25
N VAL A 77 2.75 3.29 16.10
CA VAL A 77 3.39 2.95 14.82
C VAL A 77 4.64 3.80 14.69
N ARG A 78 5.77 3.15 14.41
CA ARG A 78 7.09 3.79 14.39
C ARG A 78 7.68 3.75 12.99
N GLN A 79 8.50 4.72 12.66
CA GLN A 79 9.10 4.81 11.33
C GLN A 79 10.09 3.68 11.04
N GLN A 80 10.79 3.20 12.08
CA GLN A 80 11.78 2.14 12.01
C GLN A 80 11.49 1.06 13.08
N PRO A 81 12.04 -0.16 12.97
CA PRO A 81 11.86 -1.24 13.94
C PRO A 81 12.71 -1.01 15.22
N ASN A 82 12.57 0.16 15.83
CA ASN A 82 13.22 0.56 17.08
C ASN A 82 12.28 1.47 17.88
N SER A 83 12.43 1.54 19.20
CA SER A 83 11.61 2.37 20.09
C SER A 83 11.97 3.85 20.05
N ASP A 84 13.08 4.20 19.42
CA ASP A 84 13.63 5.55 19.46
C ASP A 84 13.28 6.34 18.20
N SER A 85 12.78 5.66 17.16
CA SER A 85 12.29 6.31 15.93
C SER A 85 10.98 7.04 16.14
N ALA A 86 10.78 8.03 15.26
CA ALA A 86 9.60 8.85 15.18
C ALA A 86 8.32 8.01 15.10
N VAL A 87 7.29 8.47 15.79
CA VAL A 87 5.96 7.87 15.76
C VAL A 87 5.24 8.37 14.51
N THR A 88 4.91 7.48 13.60
CA THR A 88 4.17 7.80 12.36
C THR A 88 2.66 7.64 12.51
N GLY A 89 2.20 7.03 13.61
CA GLY A 89 0.78 6.88 13.89
C GLY A 89 0.50 6.04 15.13
N PHE A 90 -0.75 5.62 15.27
CA PHE A 90 -1.23 4.92 16.46
C PHE A 90 -2.41 4.01 16.12
N PHE A 91 -2.45 2.84 16.75
CA PHE A 91 -3.56 1.89 16.71
C PHE A 91 -4.17 1.71 18.09
N ARG A 92 -5.48 1.54 18.15
CA ARG A 92 -6.20 1.33 19.41
C ARG A 92 -6.09 -0.12 19.88
N SER A 93 -6.34 -0.33 21.17
CA SER A 93 -6.47 -1.68 21.72
C SER A 93 -7.61 -2.43 21.03
N GLY A 94 -7.37 -3.68 20.66
CA GLY A 94 -8.35 -4.55 20.00
C GLY A 94 -8.52 -4.32 18.50
N GLU A 95 -7.87 -3.31 17.92
CA GLU A 95 -7.95 -2.99 16.49
C GLU A 95 -7.32 -4.11 15.64
N VAL A 96 -7.94 -4.40 14.48
CA VAL A 96 -7.42 -5.38 13.53
C VAL A 96 -6.67 -4.63 12.42
N ILE A 97 -5.39 -4.93 12.31
CA ILE A 97 -4.46 -4.27 11.39
C ILE A 97 -3.93 -5.24 10.33
N ASP A 98 -3.49 -4.68 9.21
CA ASP A 98 -2.86 -5.42 8.12
C ASP A 98 -1.33 -5.44 8.27
N LEU A 99 -0.78 -6.63 8.49
CA LEU A 99 0.65 -6.86 8.62
C LEU A 99 1.23 -7.27 7.27
N THR A 100 2.15 -6.47 6.74
CA THR A 100 2.81 -6.72 5.45
C THR A 100 3.91 -7.77 5.58
N CYS A 101 4.81 -7.58 6.54
CA CYS A 101 5.94 -8.48 6.76
C CYS A 101 6.52 -8.32 8.18
N ARG A 102 7.37 -9.25 8.59
CA ARG A 102 8.12 -9.21 9.86
C ARG A 102 9.60 -8.91 9.64
N LYS A 103 10.17 -8.05 10.49
CA LYS A 103 11.58 -7.65 10.49
C LYS A 103 12.16 -7.72 11.89
N MET A 104 13.45 -8.05 12.00
CA MET A 104 14.17 -8.01 13.27
C MET A 104 14.61 -6.57 13.58
N GLY A 105 14.51 -6.19 14.84
CA GLY A 105 14.83 -4.85 15.32
C GLY A 105 15.19 -4.82 16.80
N GLN A 106 14.99 -3.66 17.42
CA GLN A 106 15.26 -3.46 18.85
C GLN A 106 14.34 -4.37 19.69
N PRO A 107 14.85 -5.02 20.75
CA PRO A 107 14.03 -5.82 21.64
C PRO A 107 13.03 -4.94 22.42
N VAL A 108 11.75 -5.32 22.38
CA VAL A 108 10.70 -4.71 23.19
C VAL A 108 10.09 -5.81 24.07
N GLY A 109 10.30 -5.73 25.39
CA GLY A 109 9.82 -6.74 26.34
C GLY A 109 10.30 -8.15 26.00
N GLY A 110 11.57 -8.29 25.59
CA GLY A 110 12.18 -9.57 25.22
C GLY A 110 11.90 -10.03 23.77
N ASN A 111 11.09 -9.31 23.00
CA ASN A 111 10.79 -9.67 21.61
C ASN A 111 11.45 -8.71 20.61
N ARG A 112 12.31 -9.24 19.73
CA ARG A 112 13.02 -8.47 18.68
C ARG A 112 12.26 -8.38 17.36
N THR A 113 11.09 -8.99 17.27
CA THR A 113 10.29 -9.01 16.04
C THR A 113 9.42 -7.76 15.95
N TRP A 114 9.40 -7.14 14.78
CA TRP A 114 8.56 -6.00 14.42
C TRP A 114 7.75 -6.35 13.18
N TYR A 115 6.50 -5.90 13.11
CA TYR A 115 5.66 -6.04 11.93
C TYR A 115 5.57 -4.72 11.18
N GLN A 116 5.72 -4.77 9.87
CA GLN A 116 5.50 -3.62 8.99
C GLN A 116 4.00 -3.49 8.68
N VAL A 117 3.50 -2.26 8.72
CA VAL A 117 2.12 -1.88 8.37
C VAL A 117 2.15 -0.86 7.23
N SER A 118 1.12 -0.87 6.37
CA SER A 118 1.03 0.02 5.21
C SER A 118 0.32 1.34 5.51
N MET A 119 -0.68 1.32 6.41
CA MET A 119 -1.50 2.49 6.75
C MET A 119 -1.84 2.50 8.25
N PRO A 120 -1.30 3.47 9.02
CA PRO A 120 -0.20 4.36 8.66
C PRO A 120 1.09 3.57 8.39
N LYS A 121 1.92 4.05 7.46
CA LYS A 121 3.16 3.36 7.08
C LYS A 121 4.14 3.37 8.25
N GLY A 122 4.64 2.18 8.62
CA GLY A 122 5.64 2.05 9.67
C GLY A 122 5.76 0.63 10.21
N TYR A 123 6.24 0.53 11.43
CA TYR A 123 6.53 -0.70 12.16
C TYR A 123 5.88 -0.69 13.53
N VAL A 124 5.38 -1.85 13.94
CA VAL A 124 4.80 -2.08 15.27
C VAL A 124 5.47 -3.27 15.94
N ALA A 125 5.65 -3.21 17.25
CA ALA A 125 6.32 -4.29 17.98
C ALA A 125 5.42 -5.54 18.02
N ALA A 126 5.97 -6.70 17.62
CA ALA A 126 5.22 -7.95 17.54
C ALA A 126 4.72 -8.44 18.90
N ARG A 127 5.36 -8.03 19.99
CA ARG A 127 4.94 -8.32 21.37
C ARG A 127 3.48 -7.93 21.64
N TYR A 128 2.97 -6.91 20.95
CA TYR A 128 1.66 -6.31 21.20
C TYR A 128 0.64 -6.60 20.09
N VAL A 129 0.94 -7.53 19.19
CA VAL A 129 0.06 -7.90 18.08
C VAL A 129 -0.07 -9.41 18.03
N LYS A 130 -1.32 -9.90 18.01
CA LYS A 130 -1.63 -11.31 17.77
C LYS A 130 -1.93 -11.51 16.28
N PRO A 131 -1.00 -12.05 15.46
CA PRO A 131 -1.28 -12.33 14.06
C PRO A 131 -2.26 -13.51 13.93
N ALA A 132 -3.12 -13.47 12.92
CA ALA A 132 -4.06 -14.54 12.59
C ALA A 132 -3.38 -15.72 11.86
N GLY A 133 -2.13 -15.56 11.42
CA GLY A 133 -1.38 -16.58 10.70
C GLY A 133 0.11 -16.24 10.56
N PRO A 134 0.88 -17.06 9.82
CA PRO A 134 2.31 -16.85 9.63
C PRO A 134 2.57 -15.58 8.81
N VAL A 135 3.31 -14.64 9.39
CA VAL A 135 3.71 -13.38 8.72
C VAL A 135 5.03 -13.61 7.96
N PRO A 136 5.09 -13.30 6.65
CA PRO A 136 6.32 -13.45 5.87
C PRO A 136 7.42 -12.50 6.36
N GLN A 137 8.69 -12.87 6.19
CA GLN A 137 9.81 -11.97 6.47
C GLN A 137 9.89 -10.88 5.40
N CYS A 138 10.28 -9.67 5.81
CA CYS A 138 10.55 -8.60 4.86
C CYS A 138 11.75 -9.01 3.98
N ARG A 139 11.62 -8.85 2.67
CA ARG A 139 12.69 -9.06 1.69
C ARG A 139 13.47 -7.77 1.47
#